data_AF-A0A7Y8H509-F1
#
_entry.id   AF-A0A7Y8H509-F1
#
_cell.length_a   1.000
_cell.length_b   1.000
_cell.length_c   1.000
_cell.angle_alpha   90.00
_cell.angle_beta   90.00
_cell.angle_gamma   90.00
#
_symmetry.space_group_name_H-M   'P 1'
#
loop_
_entity.id
_entity.type
_entity.pdbx_description
1 polymer ?
#
loop_
_entity_poly.entity_id
_entity_poly.type
_entity_poly.pdbx_seq_one_letter_code
_entity_poly.pdbx_strand_id
1 'polypeptide(L)'
;MEFLENILTSVSDFIWGYPLIIILFGTHIFLTIRLRFIQRFLGKAIKISLGREKEGRGDISQFGALTTALAATIGTGNIVGVSTAVAAGGPGAVLWMWLTGVFGIATKYSEALLAVKYRVKMPDGSMAGGPMYVLEKGLNKKWLAILFAAFTSVTAFGIGNMVQANSISVLVNESFQIPMWVTGLILTTLTAVVILGGIKSIARVCEGLVPFMAITYVLGCLIVLGMNIDGIPETISLIINSAFTGQAAVGGFLGAGMKEAIRFGIARGLFSNESGLGSAPIVAAAAQTKNPIRQALVSSTGTFWDTVVVCAMTGLVVVNSDEWMKGLSGAALTKQAFSDFHIIGPIVLTLGLLTFVFSTILGWSYYGEKAAEYLFGSKVIKPYRYLWVIFVMIGSVLSLNAVWTFADITNALMALPNIVSLILLSGVIVNETKKYLWSGNLDMEGE
;
A
#
# COMPACT_ATOMS: atom_id res chain seq x y z
N MET A 1 16.22 -25.34 -5.64
CA MET A 1 15.58 -24.00 -5.60
C MET A 1 14.17 -24.07 -6.13
N GLU A 2 13.96 -24.57 -7.36
CA GLU A 2 12.62 -24.70 -7.98
C GLU A 2 11.57 -25.45 -7.12
N PHE A 3 11.94 -26.56 -6.46
CA PHE A 3 11.00 -27.28 -5.58
C PHE A 3 10.50 -26.40 -4.41
N LEU A 4 11.41 -25.65 -3.78
CA LEU A 4 11.07 -24.74 -2.69
C LEU A 4 10.20 -23.59 -3.21
N GLU A 5 10.52 -23.05 -4.38
CA GLU A 5 9.74 -21.98 -5.02
C GLU A 5 8.33 -22.43 -5.39
N ASN A 6 8.18 -23.65 -5.91
CA ASN A 6 6.87 -24.23 -6.22
C ASN A 6 6.03 -24.46 -4.95
N ILE A 7 6.65 -24.92 -3.86
CA ILE A 7 5.98 -25.04 -2.56
C ILE A 7 5.54 -23.66 -2.05
N LEU A 8 6.45 -22.68 -2.04
CA LEU A 8 6.15 -21.33 -1.57
C LEU A 8 5.02 -20.71 -2.40
N THR A 9 5.04 -20.91 -3.72
CA THR A 9 4.01 -20.38 -4.61
C THR A 9 2.65 -21.02 -4.32
N SER A 10 2.62 -22.35 -4.15
CA SER A 10 1.39 -23.08 -3.79
C SER A 10 0.82 -22.61 -2.44
N VAL A 11 1.68 -22.37 -1.45
CA VAL A 11 1.28 -21.84 -0.14
C VAL A 11 0.74 -20.41 -0.26
N SER A 12 1.44 -19.55 -1.01
CA SER A 12 0.99 -18.18 -1.26
C SER A 12 -0.37 -18.16 -1.94
N ASP A 13 -0.56 -18.98 -2.98
CA ASP A 13 -1.82 -19.11 -3.71
C ASP A 13 -2.98 -19.59 -2.83
N PHE A 14 -2.68 -20.53 -1.93
CA PHE A 14 -3.66 -21.04 -0.96
C PHE A 14 -4.06 -19.95 0.05
N ILE A 15 -3.08 -19.24 0.60
CA ILE A 15 -3.31 -18.17 1.58
C ILE A 15 -4.08 -17.01 0.95
N TRP A 16 -3.66 -16.55 -0.23
CA TRP A 16 -4.37 -15.57 -1.06
C TRP A 16 -5.57 -16.18 -1.84
N GLY A 17 -6.02 -17.35 -1.40
CA GLY A 17 -7.26 -17.96 -1.86
C GLY A 17 -8.49 -17.25 -1.32
N TYR A 18 -9.64 -17.85 -1.61
CA TYR A 18 -10.94 -17.29 -1.23
C TYR A 18 -11.10 -16.99 0.27
N PRO A 19 -10.63 -17.81 1.24
CA PRO A 19 -10.88 -17.55 2.65
C PRO A 19 -10.35 -16.19 3.13
N LEU A 20 -9.09 -15.87 2.83
CA LEU A 20 -8.49 -14.59 3.23
C LEU A 20 -9.14 -13.42 2.51
N ILE A 21 -9.38 -13.55 1.21
CA ILE A 21 -10.04 -12.53 0.39
C ILE A 21 -11.44 -12.20 0.93
N ILE A 22 -12.23 -13.23 1.27
CA ILE A 22 -13.58 -13.06 1.84
C ILE A 22 -13.50 -12.36 3.20
N ILE A 23 -12.54 -12.71 4.05
CA ILE A 23 -12.37 -12.09 5.35
C ILE A 23 -11.94 -10.62 5.20
N LEU A 24 -10.95 -10.33 4.34
CA LEU A 24 -10.45 -8.97 4.10
C LEU A 24 -11.52 -8.10 3.46
N PHE A 25 -12.05 -8.48 2.30
CA PHE A 25 -13.07 -7.70 1.60
C PHE A 25 -14.40 -7.66 2.39
N GLY A 26 -14.77 -8.74 3.06
CA GLY A 26 -15.90 -8.76 3.97
C GLY A 26 -15.74 -7.79 5.14
N THR A 27 -14.52 -7.62 5.67
CA THR A 27 -14.22 -6.60 6.69
C THR A 27 -14.42 -5.18 6.16
N HIS A 28 -14.02 -4.92 4.92
CA HIS A 28 -14.27 -3.63 4.24
C HIS A 28 -15.75 -3.29 4.17
N ILE A 29 -16.57 -4.25 3.71
CA ILE A 29 -18.02 -4.08 3.62
C ILE A 29 -18.64 -3.93 5.02
N PHE A 30 -18.27 -4.81 5.96
CA PHE A 30 -18.76 -4.79 7.33
C PHE A 30 -18.50 -3.44 8.01
N LEU A 31 -17.27 -2.94 7.97
CA LEU A 31 -16.92 -1.65 8.57
C LEU A 31 -17.59 -0.48 7.84
N THR A 32 -17.74 -0.56 6.51
CA THR A 32 -18.49 0.43 5.72
C THR A 32 -19.92 0.57 6.22
N ILE A 33 -20.64 -0.55 6.38
CA ILE A 33 -22.02 -0.56 6.86
C ILE A 33 -22.07 -0.09 8.32
N ARG A 34 -21.21 -0.64 9.18
CA ARG A 34 -21.19 -0.34 10.62
C ARG A 34 -20.87 1.12 10.93
N LEU A 35 -20.07 1.77 10.09
CA LEU A 35 -19.74 3.19 10.17
C LEU A 35 -20.68 4.11 9.36
N ARG A 36 -21.81 3.59 8.86
CA ARG A 36 -22.83 4.35 8.11
C ARG A 36 -22.24 5.05 6.88
N PHE A 37 -21.47 4.30 6.09
CA PHE A 37 -20.78 4.79 4.88
C PHE A 37 -19.86 5.97 5.19
N ILE A 38 -18.82 5.72 6.00
CA ILE A 38 -17.82 6.73 6.38
C ILE A 38 -17.17 7.42 5.17
N GLN A 39 -17.17 6.76 4.00
CA GLN A 39 -16.75 7.30 2.71
C GLN A 39 -17.40 8.64 2.37
N ARG A 40 -18.63 8.90 2.84
CA ARG A 40 -19.31 10.20 2.62
C ARG A 40 -18.57 11.39 3.23
N PHE A 41 -17.69 11.16 4.20
CA PHE A 41 -16.85 12.18 4.81
C PHE A 41 -15.52 12.38 4.09
N LEU A 42 -15.28 11.72 2.95
CA LEU A 42 -14.03 11.81 2.21
C LEU A 42 -13.68 13.24 1.80
N GLY A 43 -14.65 14.06 1.37
CA GLY A 43 -14.39 15.46 1.05
C GLY A 43 -13.87 16.26 2.25
N LYS A 44 -14.42 16.02 3.45
CA LYS A 44 -13.92 16.60 4.70
C LYS A 44 -12.53 16.07 5.05
N ALA A 45 -12.31 14.77 4.89
CA ALA A 45 -11.04 14.11 5.14
C ALA A 45 -9.92 14.66 4.25
N ILE A 46 -10.18 14.85 2.95
CA ILE A 46 -9.23 15.46 1.99
C ILE A 46 -8.91 16.90 2.39
N LYS A 47 -9.91 17.69 2.79
CA LYS A 47 -9.67 19.07 3.24
C LYS A 47 -8.75 19.11 4.46
N ILE A 48 -8.94 18.21 5.43
CA ILE A 48 -8.09 18.13 6.62
C ILE A 48 -6.69 17.62 6.24
N SER A 49 -6.59 16.63 5.36
CA SER A 49 -5.31 16.01 5.03
C SER A 49 -4.36 16.95 4.29
N LEU A 50 -4.89 17.90 3.50
CA LEU A 50 -4.09 18.94 2.86
C LEU A 50 -3.67 20.07 3.82
N GLY A 51 -4.20 20.09 5.04
CA GLY A 51 -3.79 21.01 6.10
C GLY A 51 -2.39 20.66 6.63
N ARG A 52 -1.55 21.69 6.82
CA ARG A 52 -0.16 21.54 7.32
C ARG A 52 0.00 21.99 8.77
N GLU A 53 -1.09 22.24 9.47
CA GLU A 53 -1.07 22.74 10.83
C GLU A 53 -0.63 21.65 11.82
N LYS A 54 0.18 22.05 12.81
CA LYS A 54 0.55 21.19 13.93
C LYS A 54 -0.56 21.27 14.97
N GLU A 55 -1.23 20.15 15.23
CA GLU A 55 -2.33 20.09 16.18
C GLU A 55 -2.15 18.94 17.16
N GLY A 56 -2.20 19.22 18.47
CA GLY A 56 -2.16 18.19 19.50
C GLY A 56 -0.79 17.50 19.66
N ARG A 57 -0.81 16.25 20.14
CA ARG A 57 0.40 15.51 20.54
C ARG A 57 0.80 14.48 19.48
N GLY A 58 2.10 14.36 19.21
CA GLY A 58 2.69 13.41 18.25
C GLY A 58 4.06 13.86 17.75
N ASP A 59 4.69 13.03 16.93
CA ASP A 59 6.05 13.24 16.44
C ASP A 59 6.12 14.00 15.12
N ILE A 60 5.12 13.82 14.25
CA ILE A 60 5.04 14.37 12.89
C ILE A 60 3.66 14.98 12.61
N SER A 61 3.56 15.85 11.60
CA SER A 61 2.28 16.45 11.18
C SER A 61 1.30 15.39 10.66
N GLN A 62 -0.01 15.70 10.60
CA GLN A 62 -1.00 14.79 10.01
C GLN A 62 -0.71 14.51 8.52
N PHE A 63 -0.34 15.55 7.79
CA PHE A 63 0.08 15.45 6.39
C PHE A 63 1.38 14.64 6.23
N GLY A 64 2.34 14.80 7.14
CA GLY A 64 3.57 14.01 7.18
C GLY A 64 3.31 12.54 7.45
N ALA A 65 2.35 12.23 8.32
CA ALA A 65 1.91 10.86 8.54
C ALA A 65 1.21 10.27 7.31
N LEU A 66 0.32 11.04 6.66
CA LEU A 66 -0.34 10.59 5.42
C LEU A 66 0.67 10.35 4.30
N THR A 67 1.56 11.31 4.03
CA THR A 67 2.55 11.19 2.95
C THR A 67 3.55 10.09 3.25
N THR A 68 3.96 9.88 4.51
CA THR A 68 4.80 8.72 4.86
C THR A 68 4.05 7.40 4.66
N ALA A 69 2.74 7.35 4.97
CA ALA A 69 1.94 6.15 4.74
C ALA A 69 1.75 5.89 3.24
N LEU A 70 1.45 6.93 2.45
CA LEU A 70 1.34 6.86 1.00
C LEU A 70 2.66 6.52 0.32
N ALA A 71 3.79 6.95 0.86
CA ALA A 71 5.10 6.52 0.37
C ALA A 71 5.23 5.00 0.45
N ALA A 72 4.73 4.40 1.54
CA ALA A 72 4.76 2.96 1.73
C ALA A 72 3.76 2.19 0.85
N THR A 73 2.59 2.77 0.53
CA THR A 73 1.55 2.07 -0.26
C THR A 73 1.66 2.31 -1.76
N ILE A 74 2.00 3.54 -2.17
CA ILE A 74 2.17 3.90 -3.57
C ILE A 74 3.54 3.42 -4.05
N GLY A 75 3.57 2.21 -4.60
CA GLY A 75 4.77 1.47 -4.96
C GLY A 75 4.63 0.72 -6.29
N THR A 76 5.43 -0.34 -6.45
CA THR A 76 5.30 -1.27 -7.58
C THR A 76 3.90 -1.89 -7.69
N GLY A 77 3.17 -2.05 -6.58
CA GLY A 77 1.81 -2.58 -6.56
C GLY A 77 0.83 -1.80 -7.44
N ASN A 78 0.92 -0.47 -7.44
CA ASN A 78 0.01 0.41 -8.20
C ASN A 78 0.26 0.43 -9.71
N ILE A 79 1.37 -0.16 -10.14
CA ILE A 79 1.83 -0.15 -11.53
C ILE A 79 1.87 -1.59 -12.05
N VAL A 80 2.77 -2.39 -11.47
CA VAL A 80 3.02 -3.80 -11.82
C VAL A 80 1.95 -4.73 -11.23
N GLY A 81 1.46 -4.43 -10.02
CA GLY A 81 0.38 -5.23 -9.41
C GLY A 81 -0.92 -5.14 -10.19
N VAL A 82 -1.23 -3.95 -10.73
CA VAL A 82 -2.40 -3.71 -11.59
C VAL A 82 -2.30 -4.51 -12.89
N SER A 83 -1.17 -4.43 -13.60
CA SER A 83 -0.98 -5.18 -14.84
C SER A 83 -0.98 -6.70 -14.60
N THR A 84 -0.44 -7.16 -13.47
CA THR A 84 -0.53 -8.58 -13.06
C THR A 84 -1.99 -9.00 -12.82
N ALA A 85 -2.80 -8.13 -12.22
CA ALA A 85 -4.22 -8.40 -12.03
C ALA A 85 -4.98 -8.50 -13.36
N VAL A 86 -4.69 -7.61 -14.31
CA VAL A 86 -5.29 -7.63 -15.65
C VAL A 86 -4.84 -8.86 -16.44
N ALA A 87 -3.56 -9.22 -16.40
CA ALA A 87 -3.03 -10.38 -17.11
C ALA A 87 -3.59 -11.71 -16.58
N ALA A 88 -3.90 -11.81 -15.28
CA ALA A 88 -4.41 -13.04 -14.66
C ALA A 88 -5.94 -13.09 -14.54
N GLY A 89 -6.60 -11.95 -14.35
CA GLY A 89 -8.04 -11.83 -14.13
C GLY A 89 -8.81 -11.17 -15.27
N GLY A 90 -8.13 -10.74 -16.33
CA GLY A 90 -8.71 -9.95 -17.41
C GLY A 90 -8.99 -8.49 -17.02
N PRO A 91 -9.52 -7.68 -17.96
CA PRO A 91 -9.85 -6.27 -17.74
C PRO A 91 -10.78 -6.03 -16.54
N GLY A 92 -11.66 -6.99 -16.27
CA GLY A 92 -12.61 -6.96 -15.16
C GLY A 92 -11.97 -6.88 -13.77
N ALA A 93 -10.71 -7.32 -13.63
CA ALA A 93 -9.97 -7.22 -12.38
C ALA A 93 -9.79 -5.76 -11.91
N VAL A 94 -9.74 -4.80 -12.85
CA VAL A 94 -9.61 -3.37 -12.53
C VAL A 94 -10.80 -2.86 -11.72
N LEU A 95 -12.03 -3.28 -12.05
CA LEU A 95 -13.23 -2.88 -11.31
C LEU A 95 -13.18 -3.40 -9.87
N TRP A 96 -12.85 -4.67 -9.69
CA TRP A 96 -12.77 -5.29 -8.36
C TRP A 96 -11.67 -4.66 -7.52
N MET A 97 -10.51 -4.38 -8.13
CA MET A 97 -9.44 -3.62 -7.50
C MET A 97 -9.92 -2.22 -7.06
N TRP A 98 -10.64 -1.51 -7.91
CA TRP A 98 -11.20 -0.19 -7.57
C TRP A 98 -12.20 -0.26 -6.40
N LEU A 99 -13.10 -1.25 -6.41
CA LEU A 99 -14.05 -1.47 -5.31
C LEU A 99 -13.33 -1.79 -3.99
N THR A 100 -12.21 -2.52 -4.01
CA THR A 100 -11.41 -2.70 -2.78
C THR A 100 -10.89 -1.40 -2.22
N GLY A 101 -10.52 -0.43 -3.07
CA GLY A 101 -10.13 0.91 -2.61
C GLY A 101 -11.31 1.65 -1.98
N VAL A 102 -12.48 1.64 -2.63
CA VAL A 102 -13.68 2.35 -2.14
C VAL A 102 -14.14 1.83 -0.77
N PHE A 103 -14.27 0.51 -0.62
CA PHE A 103 -14.63 -0.10 0.67
C PHE A 103 -13.44 -0.11 1.65
N GLY A 104 -12.22 -0.12 1.12
CA GLY A 104 -10.91 0.11 1.76
C GLY A 104 -10.87 1.24 2.77
N ILE A 105 -11.46 2.38 2.40
CA ILE A 105 -11.48 3.62 3.19
C ILE A 105 -11.99 3.39 4.61
N ALA A 106 -13.03 2.55 4.79
CA ALA A 106 -13.60 2.28 6.11
C ALA A 106 -12.67 1.45 7.01
N THR A 107 -11.97 0.48 6.42
CA THR A 107 -10.97 -0.33 7.13
C THR A 107 -9.77 0.51 7.51
N LYS A 108 -9.21 1.29 6.57
CA LYS A 108 -8.06 2.16 6.84
C LYS A 108 -8.36 3.22 7.91
N TYR A 109 -9.57 3.79 7.87
CA TYR A 109 -10.06 4.67 8.93
C TYR A 109 -10.06 3.98 10.31
N SER A 110 -10.60 2.76 10.36
CA SER A 110 -10.73 1.99 11.61
C SER A 110 -9.37 1.59 12.18
N GLU A 111 -8.43 1.19 11.33
CA GLU A 111 -7.04 0.90 11.68
C GLU A 111 -6.35 2.10 12.32
N ALA A 112 -6.39 3.26 11.66
CA ALA A 112 -5.75 4.47 12.14
C ALA A 112 -6.37 4.98 13.45
N LEU A 113 -7.70 4.89 13.59
CA LEU A 113 -8.41 5.23 14.83
C LEU A 113 -7.87 4.40 15.99
N LEU A 114 -7.87 3.07 15.84
CA LEU A 114 -7.42 2.18 16.91
C LEU A 114 -5.94 2.40 17.24
N ALA A 115 -5.08 2.56 16.23
CA ALA A 115 -3.67 2.78 16.47
C ALA A 115 -3.38 4.09 17.20
N VAL A 116 -4.09 5.17 16.89
CA VAL A 116 -3.95 6.42 17.65
C VAL A 116 -4.54 6.29 19.06
N LYS A 117 -5.67 5.59 19.22
CA LYS A 117 -6.30 5.39 20.54
C LYS A 117 -5.43 4.57 21.50
N TYR A 118 -4.72 3.57 20.99
CA TYR A 118 -3.91 2.65 21.80
C TYR A 118 -2.39 2.89 21.72
N ARG A 119 -1.95 4.00 21.11
CA ARG A 119 -0.53 4.36 21.05
C ARG A 119 0.05 4.62 22.43
N VAL A 120 1.36 4.48 22.53
CA VAL A 120 2.13 4.68 23.75
C VAL A 120 3.24 5.69 23.52
N LYS A 121 3.64 6.35 24.60
CA LYS A 121 4.86 7.16 24.61
C LYS A 121 6.03 6.29 25.05
N MET A 122 7.06 6.24 24.22
CA MET A 122 8.30 5.50 24.46
C MET A 122 9.23 6.27 25.40
N PRO A 123 10.25 5.62 25.99
CA PRO A 123 11.19 6.27 26.91
C PRO A 123 11.96 7.45 26.29
N ASP A 124 12.19 7.42 24.98
CA ASP A 124 12.84 8.51 24.21
C ASP A 124 11.89 9.67 23.89
N GLY A 125 10.63 9.57 24.32
CA GLY A 125 9.58 10.56 24.11
C GLY A 125 8.79 10.41 22.81
N SER A 126 9.19 9.49 21.91
CA SER A 126 8.48 9.22 20.67
C SER A 126 7.17 8.46 20.90
N MET A 127 6.25 8.52 19.95
CA MET A 127 5.03 7.73 19.95
C MET A 127 5.25 6.41 19.22
N ALA A 128 4.74 5.33 19.78
CA ALA A 128 4.68 4.02 19.14
C ALA A 128 3.24 3.51 19.16
N GLY A 129 2.76 2.98 18.03
CA GLY A 129 1.42 2.45 17.89
C GLY A 129 1.32 1.56 16.66
N GLY A 130 0.11 1.15 16.34
CA GLY A 130 -0.17 0.15 15.31
C GLY A 130 -0.79 -1.13 15.89
N PRO A 131 -1.06 -2.14 15.06
CA PRO A 131 -1.87 -3.28 15.45
C PRO A 131 -1.29 -4.09 16.60
N MET A 132 0.04 -4.18 16.74
CA MET A 132 0.66 -4.84 17.89
C MET A 132 0.22 -4.21 19.23
N TYR A 133 0.16 -2.88 19.31
CA TYR A 133 -0.33 -2.20 20.52
C TYR A 133 -1.85 -2.30 20.68
N VAL A 134 -2.60 -2.28 19.58
CA VAL A 134 -4.06 -2.48 19.60
C VAL A 134 -4.41 -3.88 20.11
N LEU A 135 -3.68 -4.90 19.65
CA LEU A 135 -3.87 -6.30 20.05
C LEU A 135 -3.50 -6.52 21.52
N GLU A 136 -2.38 -5.96 21.97
CA GLU A 136 -1.94 -6.09 23.37
C GLU A 136 -2.84 -5.28 24.33
N LYS A 137 -3.17 -4.03 24.00
CA LYS A 137 -3.87 -3.12 24.94
C LYS A 137 -5.37 -3.08 24.77
N GLY A 138 -5.86 -3.18 23.54
CA GLY A 138 -7.29 -3.16 23.23
C GLY A 138 -7.95 -4.52 23.42
N LEU A 139 -7.26 -5.61 23.05
CA LEU A 139 -7.80 -6.98 23.17
C LEU A 139 -7.16 -7.83 24.28
N ASN A 140 -6.11 -7.33 24.93
CA ASN A 140 -5.36 -8.10 25.93
C ASN A 140 -4.81 -9.44 25.37
N LYS A 141 -4.45 -9.45 24.08
CA LYS A 141 -3.94 -10.63 23.34
C LYS A 141 -2.51 -10.40 22.88
N LYS A 142 -1.57 -10.38 23.83
CA LYS A 142 -0.14 -10.17 23.56
C LYS A 142 0.46 -11.15 22.55
N TRP A 143 0.00 -12.40 22.52
CA TRP A 143 0.51 -13.39 21.56
C TRP A 143 0.19 -13.03 20.10
N LEU A 144 -0.99 -12.44 19.82
CA LEU A 144 -1.33 -11.93 18.49
C LEU A 144 -0.50 -10.70 18.14
N ALA A 145 -0.20 -9.85 19.13
CA ALA A 145 0.66 -8.69 18.93
C ALA A 145 2.09 -9.08 18.53
N ILE A 146 2.66 -10.10 19.21
CA ILE A 146 3.96 -10.67 18.88
C ILE A 146 3.93 -11.27 17.46
N LEU A 147 2.88 -12.02 17.13
CA LEU A 147 2.72 -12.62 15.80
C LEU A 147 2.66 -11.57 14.70
N PHE A 148 1.85 -10.52 14.88
CA PHE A 148 1.76 -9.39 13.96
C PHE A 148 3.12 -8.71 13.77
N ALA A 149 3.80 -8.37 14.87
CA ALA A 149 5.09 -7.69 14.82
C ALA A 149 6.19 -8.55 14.19
N ALA A 150 6.19 -9.86 14.43
CA ALA A 150 7.14 -10.80 13.82
C ALA A 150 6.94 -10.86 12.30
N PHE A 151 5.72 -11.06 11.84
CA PHE A 151 5.43 -11.08 10.41
C PHE A 151 5.71 -9.73 9.76
N THR A 152 5.31 -8.61 10.37
CA THR A 152 5.60 -7.27 9.85
C THR A 152 7.10 -7.01 9.71
N SER A 153 7.90 -7.42 10.70
CA SER A 153 9.36 -7.24 10.68
C SER A 153 10.01 -8.00 9.53
N VAL A 154 9.52 -9.20 9.24
CA VAL A 154 10.02 -10.05 8.13
C VAL A 154 9.52 -9.54 6.78
N THR A 155 8.22 -9.27 6.67
CA THR A 155 7.57 -8.74 5.45
C THR A 155 8.24 -7.45 4.98
N ALA A 156 8.64 -6.58 5.91
CA ALA A 156 9.25 -5.29 5.58
C ALA A 156 10.53 -5.44 4.74
N PHE A 157 11.39 -6.42 5.01
CA PHE A 157 12.60 -6.66 4.20
C PHE A 157 12.29 -7.22 2.80
N GLY A 158 11.16 -7.91 2.65
CA GLY A 158 10.69 -8.39 1.35
C GLY A 158 10.00 -7.28 0.56
N ILE A 159 8.71 -7.06 0.83
CA ILE A 159 7.84 -6.14 0.07
C ILE A 159 8.33 -4.70 0.13
N GLY A 160 8.87 -4.28 1.27
CA GLY A 160 9.26 -2.90 1.50
C GLY A 160 10.70 -2.57 1.09
N ASN A 161 11.57 -3.56 0.84
CA ASN A 161 13.01 -3.33 0.65
C ASN A 161 13.55 -4.06 -0.58
N MET A 162 13.84 -5.37 -0.47
CA MET A 162 14.59 -6.08 -1.51
C MET A 162 13.85 -6.13 -2.84
N VAL A 163 12.53 -6.38 -2.80
CA VAL A 163 11.65 -6.40 -3.98
C VAL A 163 11.63 -5.05 -4.69
N GLN A 164 11.56 -3.97 -3.91
CA GLN A 164 11.51 -2.61 -4.40
C GLN A 164 12.86 -2.25 -5.05
N ALA A 165 13.96 -2.45 -4.32
CA ALA A 165 15.31 -2.18 -4.81
C ALA A 165 15.63 -2.95 -6.10
N ASN A 166 15.21 -4.21 -6.20
CA ASN A 166 15.37 -5.02 -7.41
C ASN A 166 14.59 -4.45 -8.60
N SER A 167 13.32 -4.08 -8.39
CA SER A 167 12.44 -3.57 -9.45
C SER A 167 13.00 -2.31 -10.12
N ILE A 168 13.51 -1.35 -9.33
CA ILE A 168 14.19 -0.17 -9.89
C ILE A 168 15.46 -0.58 -10.63
N SER A 169 16.27 -1.48 -10.05
CA SER A 169 17.59 -1.81 -10.60
C SER A 169 17.47 -2.50 -11.96
N VAL A 170 16.48 -3.38 -12.12
CA VAL A 170 16.12 -4.00 -13.40
C VAL A 170 15.61 -2.94 -14.39
N LEU A 171 14.65 -2.11 -13.99
CA LEU A 171 14.10 -1.07 -14.88
C LEU A 171 15.18 -0.12 -15.42
N VAL A 172 16.04 0.37 -14.52
CA VAL A 172 17.11 1.31 -14.88
C VAL A 172 18.16 0.64 -15.77
N ASN A 173 18.46 -0.64 -15.51
CA ASN A 173 19.35 -1.42 -16.37
C ASN A 173 18.76 -1.62 -17.77
N GLU A 174 17.49 -2.01 -17.87
CA GLU A 174 16.86 -2.21 -19.18
C GLU A 174 16.71 -0.90 -19.97
N SER A 175 16.29 0.18 -19.31
CA SER A 175 16.00 1.45 -19.99
C SER A 175 17.25 2.27 -20.31
N PHE A 176 18.27 2.24 -19.44
CA PHE A 176 19.45 3.11 -19.56
C PHE A 176 20.78 2.35 -19.64
N GLN A 177 20.76 1.01 -19.60
CA GLN A 177 21.96 0.17 -19.62
C GLN A 177 22.93 0.45 -18.45
N ILE A 178 22.44 1.06 -17.37
CA ILE A 178 23.21 1.30 -16.15
C ILE A 178 23.30 -0.02 -15.35
N PRO A 179 24.49 -0.46 -14.92
CA PRO A 179 24.62 -1.70 -14.14
C PRO A 179 23.83 -1.65 -12.83
N MET A 180 23.15 -2.75 -12.49
CA MET A 180 22.28 -2.83 -11.30
C MET A 180 22.97 -2.45 -9.99
N TRP A 181 24.25 -2.77 -9.83
CA TRP A 181 25.03 -2.42 -8.64
C TRP A 181 25.25 -0.90 -8.49
N VAL A 182 25.32 -0.14 -9.60
CA VAL A 182 25.45 1.32 -9.57
C VAL A 182 24.14 1.92 -9.07
N THR A 183 23.02 1.46 -9.62
CA THR A 183 21.68 1.86 -9.16
C THR A 183 21.49 1.52 -7.69
N GLY A 184 21.91 0.33 -7.26
CA GLY A 184 21.89 -0.08 -5.86
C GLY A 184 22.72 0.83 -4.96
N LEU A 185 23.94 1.19 -5.36
CA LEU A 185 24.79 2.10 -4.59
C LEU A 185 24.13 3.47 -4.40
N ILE A 186 23.50 4.01 -5.45
CA ILE A 186 22.76 5.27 -5.38
C ILE A 186 21.57 5.14 -4.43
N LEU A 187 20.72 4.11 -4.60
CA LEU A 187 19.56 3.88 -3.72
C LEU A 187 19.98 3.72 -2.27
N THR A 188 20.96 2.88 -1.98
CA THR A 188 21.51 2.66 -0.64
C THR A 188 21.99 3.96 -0.01
N THR A 189 22.72 4.79 -0.77
CA THR A 189 23.23 6.08 -0.27
C THR A 189 22.08 7.04 0.06
N LEU A 190 21.12 7.20 -0.85
CA LEU A 190 19.96 8.06 -0.65
C LEU A 190 19.09 7.57 0.52
N THR A 191 18.82 6.28 0.59
CA THR A 191 18.06 5.67 1.70
C THR A 191 18.79 5.90 3.02
N ALA A 192 20.10 5.68 3.11
CA ALA A 192 20.87 5.89 4.33
C ALA A 192 20.78 7.35 4.84
N VAL A 193 20.93 8.32 3.94
CA VAL A 193 20.82 9.76 4.28
C VAL A 193 19.47 10.08 4.93
N VAL A 194 18.39 9.48 4.42
CA VAL A 194 17.04 9.75 4.92
C VAL A 194 16.72 8.99 6.21
N ILE A 195 16.86 7.65 6.19
CA ILE A 195 16.34 6.80 7.27
C ILE A 195 17.16 6.92 8.57
N LEU A 196 18.46 7.23 8.48
CA LEU A 196 19.29 7.38 9.68
C LEU A 196 18.83 8.55 10.56
N GLY A 197 18.18 9.57 9.97
CA GLY A 197 17.54 10.67 10.69
C GLY A 197 16.20 10.32 11.37
N GLY A 198 15.68 9.11 11.18
CA GLY A 198 14.44 8.62 11.78
C GLY A 198 13.16 9.24 11.19
N ILE A 199 12.03 9.03 11.87
CA ILE A 199 10.70 9.34 11.32
C ILE A 199 10.51 10.80 10.91
N LYS A 200 11.12 11.76 11.61
CA LYS A 200 11.04 13.19 11.24
C LYS A 200 11.76 13.49 9.92
N SER A 201 12.86 12.77 9.64
CA SER A 201 13.59 12.87 8.37
C SER A 201 12.80 12.22 7.24
N ILE A 202 12.29 11.00 7.48
CA ILE A 202 11.43 10.27 6.53
C ILE A 202 10.21 11.13 6.15
N ALA A 203 9.47 11.62 7.14
CA ALA A 203 8.27 12.43 6.89
C ALA A 203 8.60 13.71 6.10
N ARG A 204 9.69 14.40 6.41
CA ARG A 204 10.09 15.62 5.69
C ARG A 204 10.35 15.36 4.20
N VAL A 205 10.97 14.23 3.87
CA VAL A 205 11.21 13.84 2.48
C VAL A 205 9.89 13.44 1.81
N CYS A 206 9.08 12.63 2.47
CA CYS A 206 7.80 12.17 1.93
C CYS A 206 6.80 13.33 1.70
N GLU A 207 6.79 14.36 2.56
CA GLU A 207 5.93 15.55 2.41
C GLU A 207 6.14 16.28 1.08
N GLY A 208 7.33 16.21 0.49
CA GLY A 208 7.62 16.75 -0.84
C GLY A 208 7.54 15.71 -1.96
N LEU A 209 8.14 14.53 -1.74
CA LEU A 209 8.27 13.48 -2.76
C LEU A 209 6.91 12.89 -3.17
N VAL A 210 6.02 12.62 -2.21
CA VAL A 210 4.76 11.90 -2.48
C VAL A 210 3.76 12.73 -3.28
N PRO A 211 3.51 14.01 -2.96
CA PRO A 211 2.68 14.84 -3.82
C PRO A 211 3.26 14.99 -5.23
N PHE A 212 4.58 15.20 -5.33
CA PHE A 212 5.26 15.31 -6.62
C PHE A 212 5.08 14.05 -7.48
N MET A 213 5.34 12.87 -6.92
CA MET A 213 5.24 11.61 -7.66
C MET A 213 3.79 11.30 -8.06
N ALA A 214 2.83 11.48 -7.14
CA ALA A 214 1.42 11.18 -7.42
C ALA A 214 0.85 12.13 -8.48
N ILE A 215 1.10 13.44 -8.37
CA ILE A 215 0.62 14.43 -9.35
C ILE A 215 1.25 14.17 -10.72
N THR A 216 2.58 14.00 -10.77
CA THR A 216 3.29 13.79 -12.05
C THR A 216 2.82 12.51 -12.74
N TYR A 217 2.66 11.42 -11.98
CA TYR A 217 2.19 10.15 -12.54
C TYR A 217 0.75 10.23 -13.02
N VAL A 218 -0.17 10.79 -12.21
CA VAL A 218 -1.59 10.93 -12.60
C VAL A 218 -1.73 11.84 -13.82
N LEU A 219 -1.02 12.98 -13.87
CA LEU A 219 -1.01 13.85 -15.05
C LEU A 219 -0.44 13.13 -16.28
N GLY A 220 0.62 12.35 -16.10
CA GLY A 220 1.18 11.51 -17.16
C GLY A 220 0.17 10.51 -17.72
N CYS A 221 -0.54 9.79 -16.85
CA CYS A 221 -1.60 8.86 -17.26
C CYS A 221 -2.77 9.59 -17.94
N LEU A 222 -3.14 10.79 -17.47
CA LEU A 222 -4.18 11.60 -18.12
C LEU A 222 -3.77 12.05 -19.52
N ILE A 223 -2.51 12.43 -19.72
CA ILE A 223 -1.98 12.78 -21.05
C ILE A 223 -2.02 11.56 -21.97
N VAL A 224 -1.54 10.41 -21.48
CA VAL A 224 -1.56 9.13 -22.21
C VAL A 224 -2.98 8.75 -22.62
N LEU A 225 -3.94 8.78 -21.69
CA LEU A 225 -5.35 8.51 -21.99
C LEU A 225 -5.95 9.55 -22.95
N GLY A 226 -5.54 10.82 -22.84
CA GLY A 226 -5.98 11.87 -23.74
C GLY A 226 -5.49 11.70 -25.18
N MET A 227 -4.34 11.04 -25.39
CA MET A 227 -3.83 10.69 -26.72
C MET A 227 -4.63 9.56 -27.38
N ASN A 228 -5.36 8.74 -26.61
CA ASN A 228 -6.24 7.68 -27.09
C ASN A 228 -7.66 7.82 -26.49
N ILE A 229 -8.21 9.04 -26.56
CA ILE A 229 -9.47 9.38 -25.88
C ILE A 229 -10.66 8.60 -26.44
N ASP A 230 -10.64 8.27 -27.73
CA ASP A 230 -11.73 7.59 -28.43
C ASP A 230 -11.93 6.16 -27.91
N GLY A 231 -10.87 5.51 -27.42
CA GLY A 231 -10.95 4.17 -26.83
C GLY A 231 -11.46 4.12 -25.38
N ILE A 232 -11.61 5.27 -24.70
CA ILE A 232 -11.97 5.29 -23.27
C ILE A 232 -13.38 4.73 -23.01
N PRO A 233 -14.44 5.09 -23.77
CA PRO A 233 -15.77 4.53 -23.54
C PRO A 233 -15.81 3.01 -23.67
N GLU A 234 -15.11 2.46 -24.68
CA GLU A 234 -14.98 1.02 -24.89
C GLU A 234 -14.19 0.36 -23.76
N THR A 235 -13.10 0.97 -23.32
CA THR A 235 -12.27 0.50 -22.19
C THR A 235 -13.11 0.37 -20.91
N ILE A 236 -13.91 1.39 -20.59
CA ILE A 236 -14.76 1.39 -19.39
C ILE A 236 -15.84 0.29 -19.52
N SER A 237 -16.47 0.19 -20.69
CA SER A 237 -17.46 -0.86 -20.97
C SER A 237 -16.86 -2.26 -20.80
N LEU A 238 -15.66 -2.48 -21.34
CA LEU A 238 -14.93 -3.74 -21.23
C LEU A 238 -14.62 -4.08 -19.77
N ILE A 239 -14.06 -3.13 -19.00
CA ILE A 239 -13.78 -3.34 -17.57
C ILE A 239 -15.05 -3.75 -16.81
N ILE A 240 -16.17 -3.06 -17.04
CA ILE A 240 -17.42 -3.35 -16.32
C ILE A 240 -17.98 -4.72 -16.74
N ASN A 241 -18.07 -5.00 -18.04
CA ASN A 241 -18.64 -6.24 -18.54
C ASN A 241 -17.78 -7.44 -18.11
N SER A 242 -16.47 -7.39 -18.38
CA SER A 242 -15.55 -8.48 -18.04
C SER A 242 -15.48 -8.75 -16.53
N ALA A 243 -15.81 -7.78 -15.68
CA ALA A 243 -15.84 -7.98 -14.22
C ALA A 243 -16.97 -8.91 -13.76
N PHE A 244 -18.05 -9.03 -14.52
CA PHE A 244 -19.23 -9.84 -14.19
C PHE A 244 -19.44 -11.03 -15.14
N THR A 245 -18.88 -11.00 -16.35
CA THR A 245 -18.99 -12.11 -17.31
C THR A 245 -17.69 -12.90 -17.48
N GLY A 246 -16.56 -12.35 -17.02
CA GLY A 246 -15.24 -12.80 -17.44
C GLY A 246 -14.87 -12.32 -18.85
N GLN A 247 -13.69 -12.71 -19.30
CA GLN A 247 -13.13 -12.40 -20.61
C GLN A 247 -12.66 -13.68 -21.29
N ALA A 248 -13.13 -13.93 -22.52
CA ALA A 248 -12.69 -15.06 -23.32
C ALA A 248 -11.20 -14.94 -23.70
N ALA A 249 -10.58 -16.06 -24.07
CA ALA A 249 -9.23 -16.06 -24.61
C ALA A 249 -9.18 -15.20 -25.89
N VAL A 250 -8.19 -14.32 -25.99
CA VAL A 250 -8.00 -13.43 -27.13
C VAL A 250 -6.51 -13.16 -27.31
N GLY A 251 -6.01 -13.31 -28.54
CA GLY A 251 -4.57 -13.22 -28.82
C GLY A 251 -3.76 -14.23 -27.99
N GLY A 252 -2.82 -13.72 -27.21
CA GLY A 252 -2.02 -14.47 -26.24
C GLY A 252 -2.59 -14.51 -24.82
N PHE A 253 -3.71 -13.83 -24.54
CA PHE A 253 -4.42 -13.93 -23.26
C PHE A 253 -5.24 -15.22 -23.20
N LEU A 254 -5.04 -16.02 -22.15
CA LEU A 254 -5.61 -17.37 -22.01
C LEU A 254 -7.09 -17.40 -21.61
N GLY A 255 -7.70 -16.24 -21.33
CA GLY A 255 -9.05 -16.14 -20.80
C GLY A 255 -9.09 -16.11 -19.27
N ALA A 256 -10.10 -15.44 -18.70
CA ALA A 256 -10.34 -15.40 -17.27
C ALA A 256 -11.85 -15.36 -17.00
N GLY A 257 -12.34 -16.20 -16.09
CA GLY A 257 -13.73 -16.14 -15.67
C GLY A 257 -13.99 -14.98 -14.68
N MET A 258 -15.26 -14.80 -14.33
CA MET A 258 -15.66 -13.83 -13.30
C MET A 258 -14.95 -14.09 -11.96
N LYS A 259 -14.72 -15.36 -11.60
CA LYS A 259 -14.08 -15.72 -10.33
C LYS A 259 -12.63 -15.27 -10.27
N GLU A 260 -11.92 -15.38 -11.39
CA GLU A 260 -10.53 -14.97 -11.55
C GLU A 260 -10.42 -13.44 -11.51
N ALA A 261 -11.31 -12.73 -12.22
CA ALA A 261 -11.40 -11.27 -12.16
C ALA A 261 -11.60 -10.77 -10.72
N ILE A 262 -12.52 -11.39 -9.96
CA ILE A 262 -12.76 -11.09 -8.54
C ILE A 262 -11.52 -11.39 -7.70
N ARG A 263 -10.98 -12.61 -7.80
CA ARG A 263 -9.85 -13.06 -6.96
C ARG A 263 -8.64 -12.17 -7.15
N PHE A 264 -8.20 -11.98 -8.39
CA PHE A 264 -6.98 -11.22 -8.69
C PHE A 264 -7.17 -9.72 -8.50
N GLY A 265 -8.34 -9.18 -8.88
CA GLY A 265 -8.67 -7.78 -8.63
C GLY A 265 -8.67 -7.44 -7.14
N ILE A 266 -9.33 -8.27 -6.31
CA ILE A 266 -9.36 -8.05 -4.87
C ILE A 266 -7.98 -8.26 -4.24
N ALA A 267 -7.28 -9.35 -4.55
CA ALA A 267 -5.96 -9.64 -3.97
C ALA A 267 -4.94 -8.52 -4.27
N ARG A 268 -4.85 -8.07 -5.52
CA ARG A 268 -3.91 -7.01 -5.91
C ARG A 268 -4.35 -5.63 -5.42
N GLY A 269 -5.66 -5.38 -5.30
CA GLY A 269 -6.17 -4.17 -4.66
C GLY A 269 -5.83 -4.07 -3.18
N LEU A 270 -6.00 -5.17 -2.44
CA LEU A 270 -5.61 -5.26 -1.02
C LEU A 270 -4.11 -5.10 -0.83
N PHE A 271 -3.30 -5.65 -1.73
CA PHE A 271 -1.86 -5.46 -1.72
C PHE A 271 -1.47 -4.00 -1.96
N SER A 272 -2.13 -3.31 -2.90
CA SER A 272 -1.83 -1.92 -3.25
C SER A 272 -2.13 -0.95 -2.10
N ASN A 273 -3.38 -0.89 -1.63
CA ASN A 273 -3.73 0.09 -0.61
C ASN A 273 -3.40 -0.35 0.82
N GLU A 274 -3.05 -1.61 1.03
CA GLU A 274 -2.76 -2.20 2.34
C GLU A 274 -3.89 -2.02 3.37
N SER A 275 -5.14 -1.88 2.94
CA SER A 275 -6.29 -1.74 3.86
C SER A 275 -6.61 -3.13 4.43
N GLY A 276 -6.56 -3.25 5.75
CA GLY A 276 -6.76 -4.54 6.45
C GLY A 276 -5.45 -5.29 6.73
N LEU A 277 -4.33 -4.86 6.17
CA LEU A 277 -3.01 -5.43 6.47
C LEU A 277 -2.43 -4.93 7.80
N GLY A 278 -2.80 -3.72 8.23
CA GLY A 278 -2.37 -3.16 9.53
C GLY A 278 -1.01 -2.48 9.56
N SER A 279 -0.30 -2.38 8.44
CA SER A 279 0.99 -1.66 8.31
C SER A 279 0.84 -0.14 8.42
N ALA A 280 0.00 0.47 7.57
CA ALA A 280 -0.26 1.91 7.52
C ALA A 280 -0.59 2.60 8.87
N PRO A 281 -1.41 2.02 9.77
CA PRO A 281 -1.69 2.65 11.06
C PRO A 281 -0.46 2.81 11.98
N ILE A 282 0.66 2.12 11.73
CA ILE A 282 1.91 2.28 12.49
C ILE A 282 2.43 3.72 12.39
N VAL A 283 2.39 4.33 11.19
CA VAL A 283 2.76 5.74 10.99
C VAL A 283 1.66 6.68 11.48
N ALA A 284 0.38 6.32 11.31
CA ALA A 284 -0.72 7.14 11.80
C ALA A 284 -0.63 7.38 13.32
N ALA A 285 -0.12 6.41 14.08
CA ALA A 285 0.11 6.57 15.52
C ALA A 285 1.14 7.66 15.87
N ALA A 286 2.07 7.98 14.98
CA ALA A 286 3.07 9.03 15.18
C ALA A 286 2.52 10.44 14.88
N ALA A 287 1.33 10.55 14.28
CA ALA A 287 0.76 11.83 13.89
C ALA A 287 0.38 12.71 15.08
N GLN A 288 0.62 14.00 14.94
CA GLN A 288 0.10 15.05 15.81
C GLN A 288 -1.40 15.15 15.58
N THR A 289 -2.18 14.79 16.59
CA THR A 289 -3.65 14.90 16.51
C THR A 289 -4.26 15.19 17.88
N LYS A 290 -5.37 15.92 17.86
CA LYS A 290 -6.20 16.21 19.03
C LYS A 290 -6.98 14.98 19.49
N ASN A 291 -7.47 14.16 18.57
CA ASN A 291 -8.22 12.95 18.85
C ASN A 291 -7.99 11.87 17.77
N PRO A 292 -8.32 10.60 18.04
CA PRO A 292 -8.12 9.52 17.08
C PRO A 292 -8.85 9.71 15.74
N ILE A 293 -10.02 10.34 15.77
CA ILE A 293 -10.91 10.45 14.60
C ILE A 293 -10.35 11.41 13.54
N ARG A 294 -9.75 12.53 13.97
CA ARG A 294 -9.15 13.50 13.04
C ARG A 294 -8.04 12.84 12.21
N GLN A 295 -7.14 12.10 12.86
CA GLN A 295 -6.09 11.37 12.14
C GLN A 295 -6.62 10.17 11.35
N ALA A 296 -7.67 9.50 11.83
CA ALA A 296 -8.31 8.42 11.10
C ALA A 296 -8.91 8.89 9.77
N LEU A 297 -9.55 10.07 9.75
CA LEU A 297 -10.03 10.69 8.52
C LEU A 297 -8.87 10.98 7.56
N VAL A 298 -7.79 11.60 8.05
CA VAL A 298 -6.61 11.89 7.21
C VAL A 298 -6.03 10.60 6.63
N SER A 299 -5.84 9.57 7.45
CA SER A 299 -5.23 8.30 7.03
C SER A 299 -6.10 7.53 6.02
N SER A 300 -7.42 7.64 6.11
CA SER A 300 -8.33 6.98 5.15
C SER A 300 -8.29 7.57 3.76
N THR A 301 -7.84 8.84 3.61
CA THR A 301 -7.55 9.41 2.28
C THR A 301 -6.39 8.71 1.58
N GLY A 302 -5.53 8.00 2.33
CA GLY A 302 -4.44 7.22 1.75
C GLY A 302 -4.95 6.19 0.74
N THR A 303 -5.95 5.40 1.13
CA THR A 303 -6.58 4.40 0.25
C THR A 303 -7.27 5.03 -0.97
N PHE A 304 -7.82 6.24 -0.83
CA PHE A 304 -8.41 6.98 -1.94
C PHE A 304 -7.35 7.37 -2.97
N TRP A 305 -6.28 8.04 -2.55
CA TRP A 305 -5.21 8.46 -3.46
C TRP A 305 -4.52 7.25 -4.10
N ASP A 306 -4.27 6.21 -3.33
CA ASP A 306 -3.61 4.99 -3.78
C ASP A 306 -4.41 4.21 -4.84
N THR A 307 -5.60 3.72 -4.48
CA THR A 307 -6.31 2.76 -5.32
C THR A 307 -7.41 3.42 -6.15
N VAL A 308 -8.15 4.36 -5.56
CA VAL A 308 -9.30 5.01 -6.24
C VAL A 308 -8.81 5.98 -7.32
N VAL A 309 -7.61 6.55 -7.15
CA VAL A 309 -6.96 7.43 -8.14
C VAL A 309 -5.83 6.72 -8.87
N VAL A 310 -4.70 6.44 -8.23
CA VAL A 310 -3.48 5.99 -8.96
C VAL A 310 -3.69 4.63 -9.64
N CYS A 311 -4.20 3.61 -8.93
CA CYS A 311 -4.40 2.30 -9.54
C CYS A 311 -5.49 2.29 -10.62
N ALA A 312 -6.55 3.09 -10.44
CA ALA A 312 -7.59 3.25 -11.45
C ALA A 312 -7.01 3.84 -12.74
N MET A 313 -6.17 4.87 -12.63
CA MET A 313 -5.46 5.48 -13.77
C MET A 313 -4.56 4.47 -14.49
N THR A 314 -3.75 3.70 -13.75
CA THR A 314 -2.92 2.63 -14.34
C THR A 314 -3.80 1.59 -15.05
N GLY A 315 -4.88 1.14 -14.40
CA GLY A 315 -5.78 0.12 -14.97
C GLY A 315 -6.42 0.58 -16.26
N LEU A 316 -6.85 1.84 -16.34
CA LEU A 316 -7.36 2.44 -17.56
C LEU A 316 -6.30 2.47 -18.67
N VAL A 317 -5.09 2.93 -18.39
CA VAL A 317 -4.00 2.95 -19.39
C VAL A 317 -3.69 1.54 -19.91
N VAL A 318 -3.56 0.56 -19.00
CA VAL A 318 -3.22 -0.82 -19.37
C VAL A 318 -4.31 -1.45 -20.22
N VAL A 319 -5.59 -1.30 -19.86
CA VAL A 319 -6.68 -1.88 -20.65
C VAL A 319 -6.85 -1.15 -21.97
N ASN A 320 -6.76 0.19 -21.98
CA ASN A 320 -6.90 1.02 -23.17
C ASN A 320 -5.76 0.83 -24.20
N SER A 321 -4.60 0.32 -23.77
CA SER A 321 -3.49 -0.01 -24.67
C SER A 321 -3.71 -1.28 -25.49
N ASP A 322 -4.68 -2.15 -25.11
CA ASP A 322 -4.89 -3.47 -25.73
C ASP A 322 -3.72 -4.47 -25.62
N GLU A 323 -2.58 -4.05 -25.07
CA GLU A 323 -1.37 -4.86 -24.89
C GLU A 323 -1.57 -6.07 -23.96
N TRP A 324 -2.58 -6.01 -23.09
CA TRP A 324 -2.97 -7.13 -22.22
C TRP A 324 -3.41 -8.37 -23.01
N MET A 325 -3.83 -8.21 -24.27
CA MET A 325 -4.18 -9.32 -25.16
C MET A 325 -2.97 -10.10 -25.67
N LYS A 326 -1.73 -9.59 -25.52
CA LYS A 326 -0.52 -10.24 -26.05
C LYS A 326 0.09 -11.30 -25.12
N GLY A 327 -0.57 -11.61 -24.00
CA GLY A 327 -0.05 -12.57 -23.01
C GLY A 327 1.11 -12.04 -22.16
N LEU A 328 1.33 -10.72 -22.17
CA LEU A 328 2.29 -10.05 -21.30
C LEU A 328 1.75 -9.96 -19.87
N SER A 329 2.64 -9.87 -18.88
CA SER A 329 2.26 -9.72 -17.46
C SER A 329 3.22 -8.81 -16.70
N GLY A 330 2.76 -8.29 -15.57
CA GLY A 330 3.56 -7.49 -14.65
C GLY A 330 4.27 -6.32 -15.31
N ALA A 331 5.56 -6.14 -15.02
CA ALA A 331 6.34 -5.02 -15.51
C ALA A 331 6.44 -4.99 -17.05
N ALA A 332 6.46 -6.15 -17.71
CA ALA A 332 6.52 -6.24 -19.17
C ALA A 332 5.25 -5.69 -19.83
N LEU A 333 4.07 -6.05 -19.30
CA LEU A 333 2.80 -5.52 -19.78
C LEU A 333 2.72 -4.00 -19.59
N THR A 334 3.07 -3.50 -18.40
CA THR A 334 3.04 -2.05 -18.16
C THR A 334 4.03 -1.32 -19.08
N LYS A 335 5.26 -1.84 -19.23
CA LYS A 335 6.27 -1.24 -20.10
C LYS A 335 5.76 -1.13 -21.53
N GLN A 336 5.15 -2.19 -22.04
CA GLN A 336 4.62 -2.19 -23.40
C GLN A 336 3.44 -1.21 -23.54
N ALA A 337 2.46 -1.27 -22.63
CA ALA A 337 1.29 -0.37 -22.63
C ALA A 337 1.66 1.12 -22.62
N PHE A 338 2.71 1.49 -21.88
CA PHE A 338 3.20 2.87 -21.87
C PHE A 338 4.10 3.19 -23.08
N SER A 339 4.75 2.20 -23.70
CA SER A 339 5.63 2.42 -24.86
C SER A 339 4.88 2.80 -26.13
N ASP A 340 3.60 2.45 -26.24
CA ASP A 340 2.74 2.83 -27.38
C ASP A 340 2.64 4.36 -27.52
N PHE A 341 2.82 5.07 -26.40
CA PHE A 341 2.84 6.53 -26.30
C PHE A 341 4.25 7.12 -26.44
N HIS A 342 5.08 6.46 -27.26
CA HIS A 342 6.42 6.84 -27.73
C HIS A 342 7.31 7.46 -26.64
N ILE A 343 7.33 8.79 -26.56
CA ILE A 343 8.24 9.52 -25.66
C ILE A 343 7.60 9.73 -24.30
N ILE A 344 6.29 10.01 -24.26
CA ILE A 344 5.62 10.45 -23.03
C ILE A 344 5.44 9.27 -22.08
N GLY A 345 4.93 8.14 -22.57
CA GLY A 345 4.61 7.01 -21.71
C GLY A 345 5.84 6.40 -21.00
N PRO A 346 6.97 6.12 -21.68
CA PRO A 346 8.17 5.63 -21.02
C PRO A 346 8.75 6.60 -19.98
N ILE A 347 8.68 7.92 -20.22
CA ILE A 347 9.10 8.94 -19.25
C ILE A 347 8.21 8.89 -18.01
N VAL A 348 6.89 8.86 -18.19
CA VAL A 348 5.91 8.79 -17.09
C VAL A 348 6.12 7.52 -16.27
N LEU A 349 6.26 6.38 -16.94
CA LEU A 349 6.48 5.08 -16.28
C LEU A 349 7.79 5.07 -15.50
N THR A 350 8.89 5.53 -16.10
CA THR A 350 10.21 5.50 -15.49
C THR A 350 10.30 6.44 -14.29
N LEU A 351 9.84 7.69 -14.44
CA LEU A 351 9.79 8.65 -13.33
C LEU A 351 8.86 8.18 -12.21
N GLY A 352 7.69 7.61 -12.57
CA GLY A 352 6.73 7.04 -11.64
C GLY A 352 7.34 5.90 -10.83
N LEU A 353 7.86 4.86 -11.49
CA LEU A 353 8.49 3.72 -10.82
C LEU A 353 9.67 4.13 -9.92
N LEU A 354 10.57 4.99 -10.41
CA LEU A 354 11.71 5.47 -9.62
C LEU A 354 11.28 6.14 -8.31
N THR A 355 10.31 7.04 -8.40
CA THR A 355 9.85 7.81 -7.23
C THR A 355 8.98 6.97 -6.30
N PHE A 356 8.07 6.15 -6.83
CA PHE A 356 7.18 5.28 -6.06
C PHE A 356 8.00 4.29 -5.23
N VAL A 357 8.86 3.54 -5.90
CA VAL A 357 9.63 2.47 -5.26
C VAL A 357 10.64 3.03 -4.25
N PHE A 358 11.30 4.15 -4.54
CA PHE A 358 12.17 4.81 -3.55
C PHE A 358 11.36 5.25 -2.32
N SER A 359 10.17 5.82 -2.52
CA SER A 359 9.30 6.22 -1.41
C SER A 359 8.84 5.02 -0.57
N THR A 360 8.57 3.87 -1.20
CA THR A 360 8.19 2.63 -0.53
C THR A 360 9.29 2.12 0.40
N ILE A 361 10.54 2.16 -0.07
CA ILE A 361 11.72 1.82 0.75
C ILE A 361 11.82 2.70 1.99
N LEU A 362 11.48 3.98 1.88
CA LEU A 362 11.49 4.89 3.02
C LEU A 362 10.36 4.60 4.01
N GLY A 363 9.12 4.45 3.52
CA GLY A 363 7.94 4.25 4.36
C GLY A 363 7.97 2.92 5.13
N TRP A 364 8.27 1.82 4.44
CA TRP A 364 8.32 0.49 5.06
C TRP A 364 9.48 0.32 6.04
N SER A 365 10.56 1.10 5.90
CA SER A 365 11.65 1.10 6.88
C SER A 365 11.15 1.43 8.28
N TYR A 366 10.20 2.36 8.38
CA TYR A 366 9.63 2.74 9.67
C TYR A 366 8.61 1.71 10.20
N TYR A 367 7.81 1.11 9.31
CA TYR A 367 6.88 0.05 9.71
C TYR A 367 7.62 -1.14 10.34
N GLY A 368 8.65 -1.63 9.67
CA GLY A 368 9.45 -2.73 10.16
C GLY A 368 10.30 -2.35 11.37
N GLU A 369 10.81 -1.12 11.45
CA GLU A 369 11.52 -0.61 12.63
C GLU A 369 10.64 -0.66 13.88
N LYS A 370 9.38 -0.19 13.79
CA LYS A 370 8.46 -0.17 14.93
C LYS A 370 7.97 -1.56 15.31
N ALA A 371 7.81 -2.45 14.34
CA ALA A 371 7.54 -3.86 14.61
C ALA A 371 8.72 -4.54 15.34
N ALA A 372 9.95 -4.28 14.90
CA ALA A 372 11.15 -4.80 15.57
C ALA A 372 11.33 -4.19 16.96
N GLU A 373 11.09 -2.88 17.12
CA GLU A 373 11.13 -2.20 18.43
C GLU A 373 10.13 -2.80 19.41
N TYR A 374 8.94 -3.19 18.96
CA TYR A 374 7.95 -3.87 19.80
C TYR A 374 8.46 -5.22 20.33
N LEU A 375 9.17 -5.99 19.49
CA LEU A 375 9.67 -7.32 19.85
C LEU A 375 10.93 -7.29 20.72
N PHE A 376 11.86 -6.38 20.41
CA PHE A 376 13.23 -6.40 20.94
C PHE A 376 13.61 -5.14 21.73
N GLY A 377 12.69 -4.18 21.84
CA GLY A 377 12.91 -2.89 22.50
C GLY A 377 13.73 -1.90 21.67
N SER A 378 13.83 -0.66 22.16
CA SER A 378 14.40 0.47 21.40
C SER A 378 15.88 0.34 21.02
N LYS A 379 16.63 -0.59 21.63
CA LYS A 379 18.04 -0.85 21.28
C LYS A 379 18.19 -1.41 19.85
N VAL A 380 17.14 -2.03 19.30
CA VAL A 380 17.16 -2.62 17.95
C VAL A 380 17.07 -1.58 16.82
N ILE A 381 16.63 -0.35 17.10
CA ILE A 381 16.36 0.67 16.07
C ILE A 381 17.58 0.93 15.19
N LYS A 382 18.75 1.20 15.78
CA LYS A 382 19.98 1.49 15.02
C LYS A 382 20.45 0.27 14.21
N PRO A 383 20.62 -0.93 14.80
CA PRO A 383 20.90 -2.15 14.06
C PRO A 383 19.92 -2.40 12.90
N TYR A 384 18.62 -2.18 13.13
CA TYR A 384 17.58 -2.37 12.13
C TYR A 384 17.80 -1.46 10.91
N ARG A 385 18.07 -0.17 11.13
CA ARG A 385 18.36 0.78 10.04
C ARG A 385 19.61 0.40 9.25
N TYR A 386 20.68 -0.02 9.93
CA TYR A 386 21.90 -0.45 9.22
C TYR A 386 21.66 -1.68 8.36
N LEU A 387 20.94 -2.67 8.90
CA LEU A 387 20.53 -3.84 8.13
C LEU A 387 19.63 -3.42 6.95
N TRP A 388 18.66 -2.54 7.16
CA TRP A 388 17.79 -2.03 6.10
C TRP A 388 18.59 -1.47 4.92
N VAL A 389 19.57 -0.61 5.20
CA VAL A 389 20.46 0.00 4.18
C VAL A 389 21.26 -1.07 3.42
N ILE A 390 21.81 -2.07 4.13
CA ILE A 390 22.57 -3.17 3.52
C ILE A 390 21.67 -3.98 2.58
N PHE A 391 20.45 -4.31 3.03
CA PHE A 391 19.50 -5.11 2.25
C PHE A 391 18.98 -4.38 0.99
N VAL A 392 18.99 -3.04 0.96
CA VAL A 392 18.73 -2.28 -0.27
C VAL A 392 19.77 -2.63 -1.34
N MET A 393 21.06 -2.62 -0.99
CA MET A 393 22.13 -2.95 -1.94
C MET A 393 22.03 -4.40 -2.40
N ILE A 394 21.79 -5.31 -1.46
CA ILE A 394 21.64 -6.74 -1.75
C ILE A 394 20.45 -6.97 -2.69
N GLY A 395 19.29 -6.37 -2.40
CA GLY A 395 18.09 -6.49 -3.23
C GLY A 395 18.25 -5.89 -4.62
N SER A 396 19.02 -4.81 -4.76
CA SER A 396 19.32 -4.21 -6.07
C SER A 396 20.08 -5.14 -7.01
N VAL A 397 20.91 -6.05 -6.49
CA VAL A 397 21.75 -6.94 -7.31
C VAL A 397 21.17 -8.36 -7.40
N LEU A 398 20.51 -8.83 -6.34
CA LEU A 398 19.94 -10.18 -6.30
C LEU A 398 18.46 -10.16 -6.68
N SER A 399 18.11 -10.90 -7.73
CA SER A 399 16.72 -11.29 -7.97
C SER A 399 16.41 -12.55 -7.17
N LEU A 400 15.45 -12.46 -6.25
CA LEU A 400 15.03 -13.60 -5.44
C LEU A 400 13.51 -13.71 -5.50
N ASN A 401 13.00 -14.42 -6.52
CA ASN A 401 11.58 -14.78 -6.61
C ASN A 401 11.08 -15.42 -5.31
N ALA A 402 11.90 -16.26 -4.67
CA ALA A 402 11.62 -16.82 -3.35
C ALA A 402 11.37 -15.76 -2.26
N VAL A 403 12.08 -14.62 -2.30
CA VAL A 403 11.86 -13.50 -1.35
C VAL A 403 10.53 -12.82 -1.61
N TRP A 404 10.15 -12.64 -2.87
CA TRP A 404 8.83 -12.13 -3.26
C TRP A 404 7.71 -13.00 -2.67
N THR A 405 7.75 -14.29 -2.97
CA THR A 405 6.69 -15.23 -2.56
C THR A 405 6.64 -15.39 -1.04
N PHE A 406 7.80 -15.45 -0.39
CA PHE A 406 7.86 -15.51 1.07
C PHE A 406 7.30 -14.24 1.73
N ALA A 407 7.62 -13.06 1.19
CA ALA A 407 7.12 -11.80 1.70
C ALA A 407 5.60 -11.66 1.47
N ASP A 408 5.09 -12.13 0.34
CA ASP A 408 3.64 -12.18 0.07
C ASP A 408 2.90 -13.09 1.07
N ILE A 409 3.50 -14.21 1.46
CA ILE A 409 2.96 -15.10 2.51
C ILE A 409 2.93 -14.38 3.85
N THR A 410 4.06 -13.80 4.30
CA THR A 410 4.12 -13.15 5.62
C THR A 410 3.25 -11.89 5.68
N ASN A 411 3.05 -11.20 4.55
CA ASN A 411 2.12 -10.08 4.41
C ASN A 411 0.66 -10.50 4.61
N ALA A 412 0.27 -11.62 4.02
CA ALA A 412 -1.06 -12.18 4.26
C ALA A 412 -1.24 -12.64 5.72
N LEU A 413 -0.22 -13.26 6.30
CA LEU A 413 -0.28 -13.74 7.68
C LEU A 413 -0.36 -12.61 8.72
N MET A 414 0.28 -11.45 8.47
CA MET A 414 0.13 -10.29 9.38
C MET A 414 -1.26 -9.65 9.31
N ALA A 415 -1.98 -9.78 8.19
CA ALA A 415 -3.34 -9.25 8.04
C ALA A 415 -4.32 -9.90 9.03
N LEU A 416 -4.15 -11.20 9.30
CA LEU A 416 -5.08 -11.98 10.13
C LEU A 416 -5.22 -11.42 11.57
N PRO A 417 -4.13 -11.25 12.36
CA PRO A 417 -4.21 -10.58 13.66
C PRO A 417 -4.86 -9.19 13.59
N ASN A 418 -4.51 -8.40 12.58
CA ASN A 418 -5.04 -7.05 12.44
C ASN A 418 -6.56 -7.06 12.24
N ILE A 419 -7.08 -7.86 11.32
CA ILE A 419 -8.52 -7.99 11.05
C ILE A 419 -9.29 -8.42 12.31
N VAL A 420 -8.74 -9.37 13.08
CA VAL A 420 -9.34 -9.78 14.36
C VAL A 420 -9.51 -8.58 15.29
N SER A 421 -8.50 -7.70 15.36
CA SER A 421 -8.61 -6.47 16.15
C SER A 421 -9.70 -5.53 15.64
N LEU A 422 -9.84 -5.36 14.32
CA LEU A 422 -10.83 -4.48 13.71
C LEU A 422 -12.27 -4.96 13.97
N ILE A 423 -12.51 -6.27 13.83
CA ILE A 423 -13.83 -6.86 14.02
C ILE A 423 -14.22 -6.80 15.51
N LEU A 424 -13.33 -7.24 16.41
CA LEU A 424 -13.64 -7.32 17.84
C LEU A 424 -13.71 -5.93 18.51
N LEU A 425 -12.89 -4.97 18.07
CA LEU A 425 -12.92 -3.59 18.58
C LEU A 425 -13.84 -2.67 17.76
N SER A 426 -14.66 -3.23 16.88
CA SER A 426 -15.62 -2.46 16.07
C SER A 426 -16.63 -1.67 16.92
N GLY A 427 -16.92 -2.11 18.16
CA GLY A 427 -17.70 -1.33 19.13
C GLY A 427 -16.99 -0.04 19.57
N VAL A 428 -15.68 -0.11 19.83
CA VAL A 428 -14.85 1.06 20.19
C VAL A 428 -14.79 2.04 19.02
N ILE A 429 -14.55 1.52 17.80
CA ILE A 429 -14.51 2.32 16.57
C ILE A 429 -15.80 3.14 16.39
N VAL A 430 -16.96 2.50 16.56
CA VAL A 430 -18.26 3.19 16.46
C VAL A 430 -18.45 4.21 17.58
N ASN A 431 -18.10 3.88 18.82
CA ASN A 431 -18.28 4.79 19.95
C ASN A 431 -17.46 6.07 19.80
N GLU A 432 -16.19 5.95 19.43
CA GLU A 432 -15.31 7.10 19.18
C GLU A 432 -15.79 7.92 17.97
N THR A 433 -16.20 7.25 16.89
CA THR A 433 -16.74 7.94 15.71
C THR A 433 -18.02 8.70 16.05
N LYS A 434 -18.90 8.12 16.87
CA LYS A 434 -20.09 8.82 17.37
C LYS A 434 -19.70 10.06 18.18
N LYS A 435 -18.77 9.90 19.15
CA LYS A 435 -18.32 10.96 20.07
C LYS A 435 -17.78 12.18 19.34
N TYR A 436 -16.87 12.01 18.37
CA TYR A 436 -16.19 13.14 17.73
C TYR A 436 -16.75 13.52 16.36
N LEU A 437 -17.18 12.57 15.53
CA LEU A 437 -17.60 12.88 14.15
C LEU A 437 -19.11 13.09 14.04
N TRP A 438 -19.93 12.12 14.48
CA TRP A 438 -21.37 12.21 14.28
C TRP A 438 -22.05 13.22 15.20
N SER A 439 -21.46 13.48 16.37
CA SER A 439 -21.90 14.55 17.29
C SER A 439 -21.33 15.93 16.95
N GLY A 440 -20.52 16.07 15.89
CA GLY A 440 -19.97 17.37 15.45
C GLY A 440 -18.77 17.89 16.26
N ASN A 441 -18.23 17.10 17.20
CA ASN A 441 -17.17 17.52 18.11
C ASN A 441 -15.75 17.21 17.58
N LEU A 442 -15.48 17.44 16.29
CA LEU A 442 -14.23 16.97 15.68
C LEU A 442 -12.98 17.68 16.23
N ASP A 443 -13.15 18.90 16.73
CA ASP A 443 -12.06 19.72 17.28
C ASP A 443 -11.89 19.56 18.80
N MET A 444 -12.71 18.75 19.45
CA MET A 444 -12.57 18.41 20.86
C MET A 444 -11.26 17.64 21.08
N GLU A 445 -10.48 18.05 22.07
CA GLU A 445 -9.31 17.30 22.51
C GLU A 445 -9.75 15.96 23.13
N GLY A 446 -9.09 14.89 22.70
CA GLY A 446 -9.27 13.56 23.26
C GLY A 446 -8.40 13.36 24.49
N GLU A 447 -8.84 12.43 25.34
CA GLU A 447 -8.11 11.98 26.54
C GLU A 447 -6.86 11.16 26.20
#